data_AF-A0A9X6WVT3-F1
#
_entry.id   AF-A0A9X6WVT3-F1
#
_cell.length_a   1.000
_cell.length_b   1.000
_cell.length_c   1.000
_cell.angle_alpha   90.00
_cell.angle_beta   90.00
_cell.angle_gamma   90.00
#
_symmetry.space_group_name_H-M   'P 1'
#
loop_
_entity.id
_entity.type
_entity.pdbx_description
1 polymer ?
#
loop_
_entity_poly.entity_id
_entity_poly.type
_entity_poly.pdbx_seq_one_letter_code
_entity_poly.pdbx_strand_id
1 'polypeptide(L)' 'MSHFRNPSLYLDSPPASSPKIVIVGGGLAGLTCAYRLKQAGYTAKIYEASKRVGGRC' A
#
# COMPACT_ATOMS: atom_id res chain seq x y z
N MET A 1 0.92 43.28 21.47
CA MET A 1 -0.10 42.26 21.16
C MET A 1 0.39 41.36 20.05
N SER A 2 0.60 40.10 20.39
CA SER A 2 1.24 39.02 19.63
C SER A 2 0.58 38.71 18.28
N HIS A 3 1.29 38.92 17.18
CA HIS A 3 1.01 38.26 15.92
C HIS A 3 1.76 36.91 15.88
N PHE A 4 1.14 35.87 16.45
CA PHE A 4 1.54 34.49 16.22
C PHE A 4 1.31 34.17 14.73
N ARG A 5 2.39 34.10 13.94
CA ARG A 5 2.34 33.51 12.59
C ARG A 5 2.20 31.99 12.75
N ASN A 6 1.03 31.47 12.42
CA ASN A 6 0.73 30.04 12.41
C ASN A 6 1.70 29.28 11.48
N PRO A 7 2.47 28.30 11.99
CA PRO A 7 3.34 27.45 11.16
C PRO A 7 2.58 26.41 10.30
N SER A 8 1.25 26.29 10.48
CA SER A 8 0.46 25.20 9.88
C SER A 8 0.14 25.36 8.40
N LEU A 9 0.57 26.44 7.74
CA LEU A 9 0.31 26.66 6.30
C LEU A 9 1.34 25.98 5.37
N TYR A 10 2.27 25.19 5.89
CA TYR A 10 3.35 24.57 5.11
C TYR A 10 3.29 23.03 5.01
N LEU A 11 2.18 22.38 5.38
CA LEU A 11 2.08 20.91 5.44
C LEU A 11 0.98 20.27 4.60
N ASP A 12 0.38 20.99 3.64
CA ASP A 12 -0.60 20.41 2.71
C ASP A 12 0.00 20.19 1.29
N SER A 13 1.26 19.78 1.22
CA SER A 13 1.69 19.06 0.02
C SER A 13 0.97 17.71 0.06
N PRO A 14 0.15 17.33 -0.95
CA PRO A 14 -0.45 16.01 -0.96
C PRO A 14 0.69 14.99 -0.81
N PRO A 15 0.58 14.01 0.10
CA PRO A 15 1.61 13.00 0.24
C PRO A 15 1.89 12.43 -1.15
N ALA A 16 3.18 12.32 -1.50
CA ALA A 16 3.61 11.71 -2.77
C ALA A 16 2.74 10.48 -3.01
N SER A 17 1.99 10.47 -4.11
CA SER A 17 0.86 9.55 -4.34
C SER A 17 1.24 8.13 -3.92
N SER A 18 0.40 7.48 -3.12
CA SER A 18 0.67 6.11 -2.67
C SER A 18 1.03 5.21 -3.86
N PRO A 19 2.08 4.37 -3.74
CA PRO A 19 2.56 3.59 -4.87
C PRO A 19 1.47 2.62 -5.32
N LYS A 20 1.29 2.52 -6.64
CA LYS A 20 0.37 1.54 -7.24
C LYS A 20 1.09 0.20 -7.35
N ILE A 21 0.65 -0.78 -6.56
CA ILE A 21 1.31 -2.10 -6.47
C ILE A 21 0.39 -3.19 -7.01
N VAL A 22 0.97 -4.06 -7.84
CA VAL A 22 0.32 -5.26 -8.38
C VAL A 22 1.19 -6.48 -8.07
N ILE A 23 0.54 -7.57 -7.64
CA ILE A 23 1.17 -8.87 -7.40
C ILE A 23 0.57 -9.86 -8.39
N VAL A 24 1.41 -10.57 -9.13
CA VAL A 24 0.99 -11.63 -10.06
C VAL A 24 1.32 -12.98 -9.42
N GLY A 25 0.29 -13.79 -9.20
CA GLY A 25 0.34 -15.06 -8.48
C GLY A 25 -0.22 -14.97 -7.05
N GLY A 26 -1.29 -15.69 -6.80
CA GLY A 26 -1.97 -15.88 -5.50
C GLY A 26 -1.49 -17.12 -4.74
N GLY A 27 -0.26 -17.58 -4.98
CA GLY A 27 0.41 -18.60 -4.17
C GLY A 27 0.91 -18.08 -2.83
N LEU A 28 1.47 -18.96 -1.99
CA LEU A 28 1.94 -18.60 -0.65
C LEU A 28 2.91 -17.40 -0.64
N ALA A 29 3.81 -17.32 -1.61
CA ALA A 29 4.75 -16.20 -1.77
C ALA A 29 4.02 -14.88 -2.05
N GLY A 30 3.07 -14.87 -3.01
CA GLY A 30 2.31 -13.68 -3.38
C GLY A 30 1.38 -13.20 -2.26
N LEU A 31 0.70 -14.12 -1.58
CA LEU A 31 -0.12 -13.81 -0.41
C LEU A 31 0.71 -13.25 0.75
N THR A 32 1.90 -13.82 0.99
CA THR A 32 2.83 -13.32 2.00
C THR A 32 3.33 -11.92 1.64
N CYS A 33 3.65 -11.67 0.37
CA CYS A 33 4.03 -10.35 -0.12
C CYS A 33 2.90 -9.33 0.15
N ALA A 34 1.66 -9.65 -0.22
CA ALA A 34 0.50 -8.80 0.03
C ALA A 34 0.29 -8.52 1.53
N TYR A 35 0.46 -9.55 2.38
CA TYR A 35 0.36 -9.42 3.82
C TYR A 35 1.41 -8.44 4.38
N ARG A 36 2.67 -8.56 3.96
CA ARG A 36 3.76 -7.65 4.41
C ARG A 36 3.57 -6.23 3.91
N LEU A 37 3.12 -6.06 2.67
CA LEU A 37 2.77 -4.74 2.13
C LEU A 37 1.64 -4.08 2.93
N LYS A 38 0.61 -4.85 3.29
CA LYS A 38 -0.48 -4.37 4.13
C LYS A 38 0.02 -3.94 5.51
N GLN A 39 0.91 -4.71 6.14
CA GLN A 39 1.53 -4.34 7.42
C GLN A 39 2.36 -3.04 7.32
N ALA A 40 2.97 -2.79 6.17
CA ALA A 40 3.73 -1.58 5.88
C ALA A 40 2.86 -0.39 5.43
N GLY A 41 1.53 -0.51 5.44
CA GLY A 41 0.60 0.56 5.06
C GLY A 41 0.35 0.69 3.56
N TYR A 42 0.77 -0.28 2.76
CA TYR A 42 0.56 -0.29 1.31
C TYR A 42 -0.60 -1.20 0.91
N THR A 43 -1.31 -0.80 -0.14
CA THR A 43 -2.37 -1.60 -0.76
C THR A 43 -1.88 -2.17 -2.09
N ALA A 44 -1.97 -3.49 -2.24
CA ALA A 44 -1.63 -4.19 -3.48
C ALA A 44 -2.84 -4.93 -4.04
N LYS A 45 -2.95 -4.98 -5.38
CA LYS A 45 -3.92 -5.83 -6.08
C LYS A 45 -3.25 -7.13 -6.51
N ILE A 46 -3.88 -8.27 -6.19
CA ILE A 46 -3.36 -9.60 -6.55
C ILE A 46 -4.14 -10.12 -7.76
N TYR A 47 -3.44 -10.63 -8.76
CA TYR A 47 -4.01 -11.38 -9.87
C TYR A 47 -3.53 -12.83 -9.80
N GLU A 48 -4.46 -13.77 -9.76
CA GLU A 48 -4.21 -15.21 -9.81
C GLU A 48 -4.86 -15.77 -11.08
N ALA A 49 -4.15 -16.66 -11.77
CA ALA A 49 -4.65 -17.27 -13.01
C ALA A 49 -5.73 -18.33 -12.73
N SER A 50 -5.62 -19.01 -11.60
CA SER A 50 -6.55 -20.04 -11.15
C SER A 50 -7.82 -19.46 -10.52
N LYS A 51 -8.86 -20.31 -10.40
CA LYS A 51 -10.08 -20.01 -9.64
C LYS A 51 -9.88 -20.10 -8.12
N ARG A 52 -8.72 -20.59 -7.65
CA ARG A 52 -8.38 -20.69 -6.23
C ARG A 52 -7.02 -20.04 -5.93
N VAL A 53 -6.89 -19.55 -4.70
CA VAL A 53 -5.61 -19.11 -4.12
C VAL A 53 -4.87 -20.29 -3.46
N GLY A 54 -3.61 -20.08 -3.12
CA GLY A 54 -2.75 -21.07 -2.45
C GLY A 54 -1.62 -21.60 -3.33
N GLY A 55 -1.73 -21.48 -4.65
CA GLY A 55 -0.72 -21.97 -5.59
C GLY A 55 -0.66 -23.49 -5.59
N ARG A 56 0.46 -24.07 -5.15
CA ARG A 56 0.69 -25.54 -5.11
C ARG A 56 0.35 -26.17 -3.76
N CYS A 57 -0.37 -25.45 -2.90
CA CYS A 57 -0.72 -25.85 -1.54
C CYS A 57 -2.23 -26.05 -1.37
#